data_AF-A0A0F7KTX4-F1
#
_entry.id   AF-A0A0F7KTX4-F1
#
_cell.length_a   1.000
_cell.length_b   1.000
_cell.length_c   1.000
_cell.angle_alpha   90.00
_cell.angle_beta   90.00
_cell.angle_gamma   90.00
#
_symmetry.space_group_name_H-M   'P 1'
#
loop_
_entity.id
_entity.type
_entity.pdbx_description
1 polymer ?
#
loop_
_entity_poly.entity_id
_entity_poly.type
_entity_poly.pdbx_seq_one_letter_code
_entity_poly.pdbx_strand_id
1 'polypeptide(L)'
;MADPLLWVASAAGIAGVGVLRMSWAGRKRSTTRNSAGWLLLLVGAIGGALAEGAWGVSIVSLFAMGTAALILAHSAITAPPGKAKPSDRRVRMLPEAGESLHIGARLLTFVLVAIVLLAISVGLGIAIRGFAYLAGMNEANSNVTGLFAVPIIWSILAVWLLMLERPRNRLILVLASCIPILPLLFIGASA
;
A
#
# COMPACT_ATOMS: atom_id res chain seq x y z
N MET A 1 -9.91 27.13 -13.05
CA MET A 1 -11.14 26.33 -13.26
C MET A 1 -10.68 24.89 -13.41
N ALA A 2 -11.29 23.92 -12.74
CA ALA A 2 -10.85 22.53 -12.83
C ALA A 2 -11.04 22.00 -14.27
N ASP A 3 -10.03 21.34 -14.82
CA ASP A 3 -10.06 20.79 -16.18
C ASP A 3 -11.25 19.82 -16.34
N PRO A 4 -12.17 20.06 -17.29
CA PRO A 4 -13.26 19.13 -17.59
C PRO A 4 -12.79 17.68 -17.81
N LEU A 5 -11.60 17.50 -18.40
CA LEU A 5 -11.02 16.18 -18.64
C LEU A 5 -10.76 15.42 -17.34
N LEU A 6 -10.33 16.11 -16.27
CA LEU A 6 -10.06 15.49 -14.97
C LEU A 6 -11.32 14.92 -14.33
N TRP A 7 -12.46 15.61 -14.48
CA TRP A 7 -13.75 15.15 -13.97
C TRP A 7 -14.29 13.97 -14.77
N VAL A 8 -14.17 14.01 -16.10
CA VAL A 8 -14.53 12.88 -16.96
C VAL A 8 -13.67 11.66 -16.64
N ALA A 9 -12.36 11.84 -16.43
CA ALA A 9 -11.44 10.77 -16.04
C ALA A 9 -11.79 10.19 -14.66
N SER A 10 -12.16 11.03 -13.70
CA SER A 10 -12.61 10.61 -12.36
C SER A 10 -13.91 9.81 -12.45
N ALA A 11 -14.88 10.27 -13.26
CA ALA A 11 -16.11 9.55 -13.52
C ALA A 11 -15.87 8.18 -14.18
N ALA A 12 -14.93 8.10 -15.13
CA ALA A 12 -14.51 6.83 -15.72
C ALA A 12 -13.91 5.87 -14.66
N GLY A 13 -13.10 6.38 -13.73
CA GLY A 13 -12.57 5.61 -12.60
C GLY A 13 -13.68 5.04 -11.70
N ILE A 14 -14.64 5.88 -11.30
CA ILE A 14 -15.82 5.48 -10.52
C ILE A 14 -16.65 4.43 -11.26
N ALA A 15 -16.92 4.65 -12.55
CA ALA A 15 -17.67 3.71 -13.38
C ALA A 15 -16.93 2.37 -13.52
N GLY A 16 -15.61 2.39 -13.68
CA GLY A 16 -14.79 1.18 -13.74
C GLY A 16 -14.93 0.31 -12.50
N VAL A 17 -14.89 0.92 -11.30
CA VAL A 17 -15.14 0.22 -10.04
C VAL A 17 -16.56 -0.36 -9.99
N GLY A 18 -17.57 0.41 -10.40
CA GLY A 18 -18.95 -0.05 -10.47
C GLY A 18 -19.13 -1.27 -11.38
N VAL A 19 -18.54 -1.23 -12.58
CA VAL A 19 -18.58 -2.33 -13.56
C VAL A 19 -17.87 -3.58 -13.02
N LEU A 20 -16.71 -3.43 -12.37
CA LEU A 20 -16.02 -4.54 -11.71
C LEU A 20 -16.89 -5.17 -10.62
N ARG A 21 -17.53 -4.34 -9.78
CA ARG A 21 -18.46 -4.84 -8.75
C ARG A 21 -19.61 -5.64 -9.36
N MET A 22 -20.21 -5.14 -10.44
CA MET A 22 -21.29 -5.87 -11.15
C MET A 22 -20.79 -7.18 -11.77
N SER A 23 -19.55 -7.22 -12.28
CA SER A 23 -18.94 -8.43 -12.80
C SER A 23 -18.75 -9.49 -11.72
N TRP A 24 -18.33 -9.08 -10.52
CA TRP A 24 -18.05 -9.98 -9.40
C TRP A 24 -19.30 -10.39 -8.61
N ALA A 25 -20.39 -9.62 -8.67
CA ALA A 25 -21.66 -9.97 -8.03
C ALA A 25 -22.45 -11.07 -8.78
N GLY A 26 -22.13 -11.33 -10.05
CA GLY A 26 -22.81 -12.35 -10.85
C GLY A 26 -22.42 -13.80 -10.48
N ARG A 27 -23.32 -14.76 -10.69
CA ARG A 27 -23.07 -16.21 -10.49
C ARG A 27 -21.89 -16.74 -11.30
N LYS A 28 -21.61 -16.14 -12.47
CA LYS A 28 -20.44 -16.43 -13.31
C LYS A 28 -19.74 -15.11 -13.59
N ARG A 29 -18.42 -15.07 -13.43
CA ARG A 29 -17.61 -13.89 -13.75
C ARG A 29 -17.65 -13.65 -15.26
N SER A 30 -18.19 -12.50 -15.69
CA SER A 30 -18.21 -12.11 -17.10
C SER A 30 -16.85 -11.54 -17.48
N THR A 31 -16.15 -12.21 -18.40
CA THR A 31 -14.86 -11.73 -18.93
C THR A 31 -14.99 -10.33 -19.53
N THR A 32 -16.06 -10.07 -20.27
CA THR A 32 -16.33 -8.78 -20.93
C THR A 32 -16.52 -7.64 -19.93
N ARG A 33 -17.33 -7.84 -18.87
CA ARG A 33 -17.51 -6.81 -17.84
C ARG A 33 -16.24 -6.61 -17.02
N ASN A 34 -15.51 -7.69 -16.74
CA ASN A 34 -14.25 -7.61 -16.03
C ASN A 34 -13.22 -6.80 -16.83
N SER A 35 -13.04 -7.08 -18.12
CA SER A 35 -12.12 -6.31 -18.96
C SER A 35 -12.58 -4.87 -19.14
N ALA A 36 -13.87 -4.61 -19.33
CA ALA A 36 -14.42 -3.25 -19.43
C ALA A 36 -14.14 -2.42 -18.17
N GLY A 37 -14.30 -3.01 -16.98
CA GLY A 37 -14.00 -2.34 -15.72
C GLY A 37 -12.52 -1.96 -15.57
N TRP A 38 -11.61 -2.88 -15.91
CA TRP A 38 -10.17 -2.59 -15.92
C TRP A 38 -9.77 -1.55 -16.98
N LEU A 39 -10.37 -1.61 -18.17
CA LEU A 39 -10.15 -0.61 -19.21
C LEU A 39 -10.63 0.78 -18.78
N LEU A 40 -11.79 0.89 -18.12
CA LEU A 40 -12.27 2.16 -17.59
C LEU A 40 -11.33 2.75 -16.53
N LEU A 41 -10.78 1.92 -15.64
CA LEU A 41 -9.76 2.37 -14.69
C LEU A 41 -8.49 2.85 -15.39
N LEU A 42 -8.02 2.13 -16.41
CA LEU A 42 -6.84 2.50 -17.19
C LEU A 42 -7.07 3.82 -17.95
N VAL A 43 -8.22 3.96 -18.62
CA VAL A 43 -8.61 5.18 -19.33
C VAL A 43 -8.73 6.35 -18.36
N GLY A 44 -9.31 6.14 -17.18
CA GLY A 44 -9.35 7.15 -16.12
C GLY A 44 -7.95 7.58 -15.69
N ALA A 45 -7.04 6.65 -15.45
CA ALA A 45 -5.66 6.97 -15.07
C ALA A 45 -4.92 7.75 -16.17
N ILE A 46 -5.04 7.32 -17.43
CA ILE A 46 -4.46 8.03 -18.58
C ILE A 46 -5.08 9.42 -18.73
N GLY A 47 -6.41 9.55 -18.61
CA GLY A 47 -7.10 10.84 -18.67
C GLY A 47 -6.66 11.80 -17.57
N GLY A 48 -6.50 11.30 -16.34
CA GLY A 48 -5.94 12.09 -15.23
C GLY A 48 -4.50 12.53 -15.50
N ALA A 49 -3.67 11.65 -16.06
CA ALA A 49 -2.31 11.97 -16.46
C ALA A 49 -2.25 13.04 -17.56
N LEU A 50 -3.16 12.99 -18.53
CA LEU A 50 -3.23 13.97 -19.62
C LEU A 50 -3.75 15.33 -19.15
N ALA A 51 -4.65 15.36 -18.16
CA ALA A 51 -5.19 16.61 -17.61
C ALA A 51 -4.17 17.35 -16.74
N GLU A 52 -3.59 16.65 -15.74
CA GLU A 52 -2.81 17.29 -14.67
C GLU A 52 -1.56 16.47 -14.29
N GLY A 53 -1.11 15.58 -15.17
CA GLY A 53 0.05 14.72 -14.90
C GLY A 53 -0.15 13.80 -13.70
N ALA A 54 0.90 13.61 -12.90
CA ALA A 54 0.87 12.73 -11.72
C ALA A 54 -0.17 13.17 -10.66
N TRP A 55 -0.45 14.48 -10.57
CA TRP A 55 -1.47 15.01 -9.68
C TRP A 55 -2.87 14.55 -10.12
N GLY A 56 -3.17 14.62 -11.41
CA GLY A 56 -4.45 14.15 -11.95
C GLY A 56 -4.64 12.64 -11.79
N VAL A 57 -3.59 11.83 -11.98
CA VAL A 57 -3.63 10.38 -11.68
C VAL A 57 -3.99 10.14 -10.22
N SER A 58 -3.43 10.93 -9.30
CA SER A 58 -3.69 10.82 -7.86
C SER A 58 -5.15 11.14 -7.54
N ILE A 59 -5.71 12.22 -8.10
CA ILE A 59 -7.12 12.60 -7.91
C ILE A 59 -8.05 11.52 -8.45
N VAL A 60 -7.86 11.06 -9.69
CA VAL A 60 -8.69 10.01 -10.30
C VAL A 60 -8.63 8.71 -9.48
N SER A 61 -7.44 8.35 -9.01
CA SER A 61 -7.24 7.16 -8.16
C SER A 61 -7.95 7.29 -6.81
N LEU A 62 -7.94 8.48 -6.19
CA LEU A 62 -8.67 8.73 -4.94
C LEU A 62 -10.19 8.53 -5.12
N PHE A 63 -10.79 9.03 -6.21
CA PHE A 63 -12.21 8.81 -6.49
C PHE A 63 -12.54 7.33 -6.72
N ALA A 64 -11.71 6.62 -7.49
CA ALA A 64 -11.89 5.18 -7.72
C ALA A 64 -11.76 4.38 -6.40
N MET A 65 -10.69 4.61 -5.64
CA MET A 65 -10.45 3.93 -4.36
C MET A 65 -11.53 4.26 -3.32
N GLY A 66 -11.93 5.53 -3.22
CA GLY A 66 -13.02 5.96 -2.32
C GLY A 66 -14.34 5.26 -2.66
N THR A 67 -14.67 5.17 -3.95
CA THR A 67 -15.85 4.43 -4.41
C THR A 67 -15.77 2.95 -4.04
N ALA A 68 -14.61 2.31 -4.25
CA ALA A 68 -14.41 0.91 -3.87
C ALA A 68 -14.56 0.70 -2.36
N ALA A 69 -13.99 1.60 -1.55
CA ALA A 69 -14.11 1.57 -0.09
C ALA A 69 -15.56 1.70 0.37
N LEU A 70 -16.34 2.61 -0.23
CA LEU A 70 -17.76 2.78 0.09
C LEU A 70 -18.59 1.54 -0.27
N ILE A 71 -18.34 0.93 -1.44
CA ILE A 71 -19.02 -0.31 -1.86
C ILE A 71 -18.68 -1.46 -0.90
N LEU A 72 -17.41 -1.58 -0.49
CA LEU A 72 -16.96 -2.59 0.46
C LEU A 72 -17.55 -2.36 1.85
N ALA A 73 -17.56 -1.12 2.35
CA ALA A 73 -18.17 -0.76 3.64
C ALA A 73 -19.67 -1.07 3.65
N HIS A 74 -20.39 -0.69 2.59
CA HIS A 74 -21.80 -1.05 2.43
C HIS A 74 -21.98 -2.57 2.46
N SER A 75 -21.17 -3.31 1.70
CA SER A 75 -21.23 -4.77 1.68
C SER A 75 -20.91 -5.40 3.04
N ALA A 76 -19.98 -4.81 3.81
CA ALA A 76 -19.64 -5.29 5.14
C ALA A 76 -20.80 -5.11 6.14
N ILE A 77 -21.59 -4.04 5.99
CA ILE A 77 -22.74 -3.75 6.85
C ILE A 77 -23.96 -4.60 6.45
N THR A 78 -24.19 -4.84 5.15
CA THR A 78 -25.41 -5.49 4.67
C THR A 78 -25.28 -6.98 4.38
N ALA A 79 -24.07 -7.53 4.35
CA ALA A 79 -23.87 -8.94 4.02
C ALA A 79 -24.46 -9.84 5.13
N PRO A 80 -25.24 -10.88 4.77
CA PRO A 80 -25.66 -11.88 5.75
C PRO A 80 -24.44 -12.63 6.30
N PRO A 81 -24.51 -13.16 7.53
CA PRO A 81 -23.45 -13.99 8.10
C PRO A 81 -23.05 -15.11 7.13
N GLY A 82 -21.75 -15.27 6.91
CA GLY A 82 -21.23 -16.28 5.99
C GLY A 82 -21.69 -17.68 6.39
N LYS A 83 -22.25 -18.45 5.44
CA LYS A 83 -22.66 -19.84 5.66
C LYS A 83 -21.49 -20.83 5.67
N ALA A 84 -20.29 -20.37 5.35
CA ALA A 84 -19.10 -21.19 5.41
C ALA A 84 -18.76 -21.46 6.88
N LYS A 85 -18.71 -22.74 7.25
CA LYS A 85 -18.14 -23.15 8.54
C LYS A 85 -16.73 -22.54 8.61
N PRO A 86 -16.38 -21.80 9.67
CA PRO A 86 -15.02 -21.34 9.86
C PRO A 86 -14.07 -22.53 9.65
N SER A 87 -13.03 -22.31 8.86
CA SER A 87 -12.07 -23.38 8.58
C SER A 87 -11.51 -23.91 9.91
N ASP A 88 -11.90 -25.12 10.29
CA ASP A 88 -11.33 -25.90 11.40
C ASP A 88 -9.86 -26.28 11.15
N ARG A 89 -9.28 -25.86 10.01
CA ARG A 89 -7.83 -25.85 9.82
C ARG A 89 -7.25 -24.93 10.87
N ARG A 90 -6.94 -25.50 12.04
CA ARG A 90 -6.16 -24.92 13.11
C ARG A 90 -4.78 -24.59 12.56
N VAL A 91 -4.69 -23.49 11.81
CA VAL A 91 -3.48 -22.68 11.85
C VAL A 91 -3.35 -22.36 13.34
N ARG A 92 -2.23 -22.74 13.97
CA ARG A 92 -1.94 -22.58 15.41
C ARG A 92 -2.05 -21.10 15.85
N MET A 93 -3.24 -20.52 15.80
CA MET A 93 -3.49 -19.09 15.97
C MET A 93 -3.67 -18.76 17.44
N LEU A 94 -4.08 -19.73 18.26
CA LEU A 94 -4.24 -19.55 19.69
C LEU A 94 -3.49 -20.67 20.42
N PRO A 95 -2.58 -20.33 21.35
CA PRO A 95 -1.89 -21.30 22.18
C PRO A 95 -2.93 -22.12 22.97
N GLU A 96 -2.66 -23.42 23.12
CA GLU A 96 -3.53 -24.31 23.90
C GLU A 96 -3.48 -23.92 25.39
N ALA A 97 -4.52 -24.24 26.15
CA ALA A 97 -4.59 -23.90 27.58
C ALA A 97 -3.37 -24.49 28.32
N GLY A 98 -2.50 -23.61 28.86
CA GLY A 98 -1.26 -23.98 29.55
C GLY A 98 0.02 -23.79 28.74
N GLU A 99 -0.06 -23.46 27.45
CA GLU A 99 1.10 -23.17 26.61
C GLU A 99 1.62 -21.73 26.83
N SER A 100 2.94 -21.56 26.87
CA SER A 100 3.59 -20.25 27.02
C SER A 100 3.12 -19.30 25.90
N LEU A 101 2.58 -18.14 26.28
CA LEU A 101 2.07 -17.15 25.33
C LEU A 101 3.17 -16.46 24.52
N HIS A 102 4.46 -16.67 24.86
CA HIS A 102 5.62 -16.05 24.21
C HIS A 102 5.45 -14.53 23.97
N ILE A 103 4.78 -13.82 24.90
CA ILE A 103 4.37 -12.42 24.74
C ILE A 103 5.58 -11.52 24.46
N GLY A 104 6.71 -11.74 25.14
CA GLY A 104 7.93 -10.98 24.92
C GLY A 104 8.44 -11.08 23.48
N ALA A 105 8.45 -12.27 22.90
CA ALA A 105 8.89 -12.46 21.50
C ALA A 105 7.91 -11.84 20.50
N ARG A 106 6.60 -11.88 20.78
CA ARG A 106 5.56 -11.24 19.96
C ARG A 106 5.66 -9.72 20.04
N LEU A 107 5.85 -9.17 21.24
CA LEU A 107 6.04 -7.74 21.47
C LEU A 107 7.30 -7.24 20.78
N LEU A 108 8.41 -7.99 20.87
CA LEU A 108 9.64 -7.67 20.15
C LEU A 108 9.43 -7.66 18.64
N THR A 109 8.72 -8.66 18.10
CA THR A 109 8.39 -8.70 16.67
C THR A 109 7.50 -7.53 16.27
N PHE A 110 6.54 -7.17 17.10
CA PHE A 110 5.68 -6.00 16.89
C PHE A 110 6.50 -4.70 16.87
N VAL A 111 7.37 -4.48 17.86
CA VAL A 111 8.25 -3.29 17.91
C VAL A 111 9.18 -3.24 16.71
N LEU A 112 9.77 -4.37 16.30
CA LEU A 112 10.61 -4.45 15.12
C LEU A 112 9.84 -4.05 13.86
N VAL A 113 8.68 -4.65 13.61
CA VAL A 113 7.91 -4.41 12.38
C VAL A 113 7.25 -3.03 12.39
N ALA A 114 6.57 -2.65 13.47
CA ALA A 114 5.76 -1.44 13.51
C ALA A 114 6.60 -0.18 13.71
N ILE A 115 7.64 -0.23 14.56
CA ILE A 115 8.40 0.97 14.93
C ILE A 115 9.74 1.00 14.19
N VAL A 116 10.56 -0.04 14.33
CA VAL A 116 11.93 -0.02 13.79
C VAL A 116 11.93 0.01 12.27
N LEU A 117 11.19 -0.88 11.61
CA LEU A 117 11.12 -0.88 10.14
C LEU A 117 10.44 0.39 9.61
N LEU A 118 9.50 0.97 10.35
CA LEU A 118 8.88 2.24 9.95
C LEU A 118 9.91 3.37 9.97
N ALA A 119 10.68 3.50 11.05
CA ALA A 119 11.74 4.49 11.16
C ALA A 119 12.78 4.35 10.04
N ILE A 120 13.20 3.11 9.74
CA ILE A 120 14.11 2.80 8.63
C ILE A 120 13.50 3.22 7.29
N SER A 121 12.23 2.89 7.07
CA SER A 121 11.53 3.22 5.82
C SER A 121 11.37 4.73 5.64
N VAL A 122 11.14 5.48 6.72
CA VAL A 122 11.13 6.95 6.69
C VAL A 122 12.51 7.48 6.31
N GLY A 123 13.59 6.98 6.93
CA GLY A 123 14.95 7.38 6.59
C GLY A 123 15.31 7.09 5.13
N LEU A 124 14.93 5.92 4.61
CA LEU A 124 15.10 5.57 3.20
C LEU A 124 14.22 6.42 2.27
N GLY A 125 13.00 6.78 2.68
CA GLY A 125 12.15 7.70 1.93
C GLY A 125 12.77 9.09 1.81
N ILE A 126 13.39 9.59 2.88
CA ILE A 126 14.16 10.85 2.86
C ILE A 126 15.36 10.71 1.92
N ALA A 127 16.07 9.58 1.95
CA ALA A 127 17.18 9.31 1.03
C ALA A 127 16.75 9.37 -0.43
N ILE A 128 15.66 8.67 -0.76
CA ILE A 128 15.09 8.64 -2.11
C ILE A 128 14.66 10.04 -2.55
N ARG A 129 14.04 10.83 -1.67
CA ARG A 129 13.74 12.24 -1.95
C ARG A 129 15.00 13.04 -2.28
N GLY A 130 16.07 12.87 -1.50
CA GLY A 130 17.35 13.53 -1.74
C GLY A 130 17.94 13.17 -3.10
N PHE A 131 17.97 11.88 -3.44
CA PHE A 131 18.43 11.42 -4.75
C PHE A 131 17.54 11.88 -5.90
N ALA A 132 16.22 11.90 -5.73
CA ALA A 132 15.27 12.42 -6.72
C ALA A 132 15.54 13.90 -7.02
N TYR A 133 15.77 14.70 -5.97
CA TYR A 133 16.12 16.10 -6.13
C TYR A 133 17.47 16.29 -6.84
N LEU A 134 18.49 15.52 -6.48
CA LEU A 134 19.80 15.52 -7.17
C LEU A 134 19.71 15.06 -8.63
N ALA A 135 18.76 14.19 -8.95
CA ALA A 135 18.47 13.75 -10.32
C ALA A 135 17.69 14.81 -11.14
N GLY A 136 17.46 16.01 -10.59
CA GLY A 136 16.83 17.12 -11.29
C GLY A 136 15.30 17.13 -11.23
N MET A 137 14.69 16.28 -10.40
CA MET A 137 13.24 16.36 -10.17
C MET A 137 12.91 17.64 -9.40
N ASN A 138 11.78 18.28 -9.75
CA ASN A 138 11.30 19.42 -8.97
C ASN A 138 11.00 19.01 -7.51
N GLU A 139 10.94 20.00 -6.62
CA GLU A 139 10.79 19.75 -5.18
C GLU A 139 9.49 18.99 -4.87
N ALA A 140 8.39 19.33 -5.52
CA ALA A 140 7.09 18.67 -5.34
C ALA A 140 7.16 17.17 -5.68
N ASN A 141 7.70 16.81 -6.84
CA ASN A 141 7.81 15.43 -7.29
C ASN A 141 8.79 14.64 -6.44
N SER A 142 9.88 15.25 -5.98
CA SER A 142 10.83 14.62 -5.05
C SER A 142 10.18 14.31 -3.70
N ASN A 143 9.36 15.23 -3.18
CA ASN A 143 8.63 15.06 -1.92
C ASN A 143 7.62 13.92 -2.02
N VAL A 144 6.82 13.93 -3.08
CA VAL A 144 5.83 12.90 -3.38
C VAL A 144 6.51 11.53 -3.51
N THR A 145 7.63 11.46 -4.24
CA THR A 145 8.39 10.20 -4.41
C THR A 145 8.89 9.66 -3.08
N GLY A 146 9.46 10.50 -2.22
CA GLY A 146 9.91 10.09 -0.88
C GLY A 146 8.75 9.60 -0.01
N LEU A 147 7.63 10.33 0.02
CA LEU A 147 6.45 9.97 0.82
C LEU A 147 5.83 8.63 0.38
N PHE A 148 5.70 8.39 -0.93
CA PHE A 148 5.16 7.13 -1.45
C PHE A 148 6.14 5.96 -1.31
N ALA A 149 7.44 6.22 -1.26
CA ALA A 149 8.44 5.17 -1.05
C ALA A 149 8.34 4.54 0.36
N VAL A 150 8.04 5.34 1.39
CA VAL A 150 7.97 4.87 2.80
C VAL A 150 7.06 3.64 2.98
N PRO A 151 5.76 3.67 2.62
CA PRO A 151 4.88 2.51 2.84
C PRO A 151 5.28 1.28 2.00
N ILE A 152 5.87 1.48 0.82
CA ILE A 152 6.34 0.40 -0.06
C ILE A 152 7.54 -0.30 0.58
N ILE A 153 8.55 0.48 0.97
CA ILE A 153 9.76 -0.02 1.63
C ILE A 153 9.40 -0.73 2.94
N TRP A 154 8.52 -0.11 3.74
CA TRP A 154 8.06 -0.70 5.00
C TRP A 154 7.40 -2.05 4.77
N SER A 155 6.52 -2.17 3.78
CA SER A 155 5.82 -3.41 3.45
C SER A 155 6.78 -4.51 3.00
N ILE A 156 7.75 -4.19 2.14
CA ILE A 156 8.77 -5.14 1.67
C ILE A 156 9.61 -5.63 2.84
N LEU A 157 10.12 -4.71 3.67
CA LEU A 157 10.93 -5.04 4.83
C LEU A 157 10.15 -5.86 5.85
N ALA A 158 8.87 -5.53 6.10
CA ALA A 158 8.01 -6.26 7.02
C ALA A 158 7.81 -7.71 6.57
N VAL A 159 7.50 -7.92 5.29
CA VAL A 159 7.36 -9.27 4.73
C VAL A 159 8.66 -10.05 4.87
N TRP A 160 9.79 -9.48 4.47
CA TRP A 160 11.09 -10.15 4.59
C TRP A 160 11.47 -10.47 6.03
N LEU A 161 11.30 -9.52 6.97
CA LEU A 161 11.57 -9.74 8.39
C LEU A 161 10.73 -10.88 8.96
N LEU A 162 9.44 -10.93 8.61
CA LEU A 162 8.51 -11.96 9.07
C LEU A 162 8.77 -13.34 8.45
N MET A 163 9.33 -13.39 7.23
CA MET A 163 9.75 -14.63 6.58
C MET A 163 11.06 -15.20 7.13
N LEU A 164 11.85 -14.40 7.85
CA LEU A 164 13.12 -14.85 8.41
C LEU A 164 12.91 -15.58 9.74
N GLU A 165 13.25 -16.87 9.77
CA GLU A 165 13.13 -17.71 10.97
C GLU A 165 14.26 -17.48 11.98
N ARG A 166 15.45 -17.08 11.50
CA ARG A 166 16.65 -16.94 12.34
C ARG A 166 16.81 -15.52 12.89
N PRO A 167 17.02 -15.34 14.20
CA PRO A 167 17.16 -14.01 14.81
C PRO A 167 18.38 -13.24 14.28
N ARG A 168 19.47 -13.95 13.95
CA ARG A 168 20.66 -13.35 13.33
C ARG A 168 20.37 -12.71 11.98
N ASN A 169 19.58 -13.37 11.14
CA ASN A 169 19.27 -12.85 9.81
C ASN A 169 18.30 -11.66 9.88
N ARG A 170 17.41 -11.62 10.88
CA ARG A 170 16.58 -10.43 11.16
C ARG A 170 17.45 -9.22 11.52
N LEU A 171 18.47 -9.41 12.36
CA LEU A 171 19.41 -8.36 12.71
C LEU A 171 20.21 -7.88 11.50
N ILE A 172 20.71 -8.81 10.67
CA ILE A 172 21.43 -8.47 9.43
C ILE A 172 20.54 -7.66 8.50
N LEU A 173 19.28 -8.05 8.28
CA LEU A 173 18.35 -7.31 7.43
C LEU A 173 18.14 -5.87 7.93
N VAL A 174 17.91 -5.70 9.24
CA VAL A 174 17.73 -4.39 9.87
C VAL A 174 18.99 -3.53 9.70
N LEU A 175 20.16 -4.07 10.02
CA LEU A 175 21.43 -3.35 9.91
C LEU A 175 21.77 -2.99 8.45
N ALA A 176 21.57 -3.93 7.52
CA ALA A 176 21.79 -3.70 6.09
C ALA A 176 20.86 -2.61 5.54
N SER A 177 19.61 -2.57 6.00
CA SER A 177 18.63 -1.56 5.58
C SER A 177 18.96 -0.15 6.11
N CYS A 178 19.77 -0.03 7.16
CA CYS A 178 20.25 1.25 7.67
C CYS A 178 21.43 1.82 6.85
N ILE A 179 22.17 0.99 6.11
CA ILE A 179 23.37 1.42 5.35
C ILE A 179 23.08 2.61 4.41
N PRO A 180 22.00 2.61 3.60
CA PRO A 180 21.73 3.71 2.68
C PRO A 180 21.30 5.02 3.37
N ILE A 181 20.98 4.97 4.67
CA ILE A 181 20.59 6.13 5.49
C ILE A 181 21.83 6.86 6.02
N LEU A 182 22.94 6.13 6.24
CA LEU A 182 24.15 6.67 6.85
C LEU A 182 24.71 7.93 6.16
N PRO A 183 24.82 8.01 4.82
CA PRO A 183 25.35 9.21 4.16
C PRO A 183 24.56 10.49 4.50
N LEU A 184 23.25 10.37 4.71
CA LEU A 184 22.38 11.51 5.03
C LEU A 184 22.51 11.96 6.47
N LEU A 185 22.76 11.03 7.41
CA LEU A 185 23.07 11.40 8.80
C LEU A 185 24.39 12.18 8.88
N PHE A 186 25.38 11.82 8.07
CA PHE A 186 26.65 12.56 8.01
C PHE A 186 26.48 13.95 7.40
N ILE A 187 25.68 14.09 6.33
CA ILE A 187 25.42 15.39 5.69
C ILE A 187 24.58 16.30 6.60
N GLY A 188 23.59 15.74 7.31
CA GLY A 188 22.74 16.49 8.23
C GLY A 188 23.39 16.86 9.57
N ALA A 189 24.45 16.16 9.98
CA ALA A 189 25.23 16.50 11.19
C ALA A 189 26.32 17.56 10.94
N SER A 190 26.64 17.86 9.67
CA SER A 190 27.61 18.88 9.26
C SER A 190 26.99 20.24 8.89
N ALA A 191 25.66 20.40 9.06
CA ALA A 191 24.92 21.64 8.87
C ALA A 191 24.45 22.19 10.23
#